data_AF-A0A2V1HMU2-F1
#
_entry.id   AF-A0A2V1HMU2-F1
#
_cell.length_a   1.000
_cell.length_b   1.000
_cell.length_c   1.000
_cell.angle_alpha   90.00
_cell.angle_beta   90.00
_cell.angle_gamma   90.00
#
_symmetry.space_group_name_H-M   'P 1'
#
loop_
_entity.id
_entity.type
_entity.pdbx_description
1 polymer ?
#
loop_
_entity_poly.entity_id
_entity_poly.type
_entity_poly.pdbx_seq_one_letter_code
_entity_poly.pdbx_strand_id
1 'polypeptide(L)'
;MGNPTPRGDGMAPIIDMFREVNRRLRDLEKPTGTSIAGLVDQVQRALANITATVSEAISANSYTKTEIDSKVSSPGNIAPGNVSASGDLSVVGALRAPTVPTTLLTSSYYATYATTVDGRLGHVASSRRFKQDIASATAPLDAVLALRLVTFRYIQAVEELGEDADIEWGLIAEEVHDLGLHWLVSYDADRIPVGVRFERLAVALLPVMQNHEARLARVEEALAGPSNENLLENDTPPTEGPESGE
;
A
#
# COMPACT_ATOMS: atom_id res chain seq x y z
N MET A 1 87.40 58.36 -68.95
CA MET A 1 87.49 57.02 -68.34
C MET A 1 86.48 56.97 -67.20
N GLY A 2 85.58 55.98 -67.20
CA GLY A 2 84.63 55.65 -66.12
C GLY A 2 83.40 56.58 -66.03
N ASN A 3 82.17 56.13 -65.82
CA ASN A 3 81.53 54.82 -65.66
C ASN A 3 80.00 55.07 -65.85
N PRO A 4 79.18 54.15 -66.37
CA PRO A 4 77.75 54.40 -66.55
C PRO A 4 77.01 54.21 -65.21
N THR A 5 75.98 55.02 -64.93
CA THR A 5 75.00 54.71 -63.88
C THR A 5 73.71 54.17 -64.49
N PRO A 6 73.08 53.15 -63.89
CA PRO A 6 72.06 52.33 -64.54
C PRO A 6 70.65 52.90 -64.39
N ARG A 7 69.80 52.53 -65.35
CA ARG A 7 68.36 52.82 -65.52
C ARG A 7 67.54 52.89 -64.23
N GLY A 8 66.96 54.07 -63.96
CA GLY A 8 66.01 54.31 -62.87
C GLY A 8 64.57 53.94 -63.21
N ASP A 9 64.31 52.65 -63.53
CA ASP A 9 62.97 52.15 -63.88
C ASP A 9 62.62 50.80 -63.22
N GLY A 10 63.36 50.40 -62.18
CA GLY A 10 63.26 49.06 -61.58
C GLY A 10 62.12 48.83 -60.57
N MET A 11 61.62 49.90 -59.92
CA MET A 11 60.61 49.79 -58.85
C MET A 11 59.17 50.09 -59.30
N ALA A 12 59.00 50.74 -60.46
CA ALA A 12 57.68 51.02 -61.02
C ALA A 12 56.84 49.75 -61.27
N PRO A 13 57.39 48.65 -61.83
CA PRO A 13 56.62 47.43 -62.08
C PRO A 13 56.14 46.76 -60.78
N ILE A 14 56.94 46.82 -59.72
CA ILE A 14 56.61 46.22 -58.42
C ILE A 14 55.52 47.02 -57.72
N ILE A 15 55.58 48.35 -57.76
CA ILE A 15 54.55 49.23 -57.18
C ILE A 15 53.22 49.05 -57.91
N ASP A 16 53.24 48.93 -59.24
CA ASP A 16 52.03 48.68 -60.03
C ASP A 16 51.43 47.30 -59.75
N MET A 17 52.28 46.27 -59.57
CA MET A 17 51.84 44.95 -59.13
C MET A 17 51.23 44.98 -57.73
N PHE A 18 51.80 45.74 -56.78
CA PHE A 18 51.24 45.87 -55.44
C PHE A 18 49.92 46.65 -55.43
N ARG A 19 49.77 47.68 -56.28
CA ARG A 19 48.49 48.37 -56.47
C ARG A 19 47.44 47.46 -57.08
N GLU A 20 47.81 46.63 -58.05
CA GLU A 20 46.92 45.66 -58.68
C GLU A 20 46.49 44.56 -57.70
N VAL A 21 47.42 44.05 -56.88
CA VAL A 21 47.11 43.09 -55.81
C VAL A 21 46.18 43.72 -54.76
N ASN A 22 46.45 44.96 -54.30
CA ASN A 22 45.57 45.67 -53.37
C ASN A 22 44.21 46.06 -53.98
N ARG A 23 44.13 46.21 -55.31
CA ARG A 23 42.85 46.43 -56.01
C ARG A 23 42.05 45.14 -56.06
N ARG A 24 42.68 44.02 -56.43
CA ARG A 24 42.07 42.69 -56.41
C ARG A 24 41.64 42.25 -55.01
N LEU A 25 42.43 42.53 -53.99
CA LEU A 25 42.05 42.31 -52.58
C LEU A 25 40.83 43.12 -52.20
N ARG A 26 40.76 44.41 -52.55
CA ARG A 26 39.56 45.24 -52.31
C ARG A 26 38.33 44.79 -53.10
N ASP A 27 38.52 44.23 -54.29
CA ASP A 27 37.42 43.66 -55.10
C ASP A 27 36.97 42.29 -54.56
N LEU A 28 37.83 41.55 -53.86
CA LEU A 28 37.50 40.32 -53.14
C LEU A 28 36.85 40.58 -51.76
N GLU A 29 37.23 41.68 -51.10
CA GLU A 29 36.66 42.10 -49.80
C GLU A 29 35.27 42.73 -49.93
N LYS A 30 34.88 43.19 -51.13
CA LYS A 30 33.53 43.67 -51.41
C LYS A 30 32.64 42.48 -51.81
N PRO A 31 31.58 42.16 -51.04
CA PRO A 31 30.64 41.12 -51.44
C PRO A 31 30.11 41.41 -52.84
N THR A 32 30.36 40.50 -53.78
CA THR A 32 29.91 40.67 -55.17
C THR A 32 28.39 40.49 -55.23
N GLY A 33 27.71 41.16 -56.17
CA GLY A 33 26.25 41.01 -56.34
C GLY A 33 25.80 39.56 -56.48
N THR A 34 26.67 38.69 -57.01
CA THR A 34 26.46 37.24 -57.10
C THR A 34 26.50 36.53 -55.74
N SER A 35 27.41 36.89 -54.82
CA SER A 35 27.45 36.29 -53.48
C SER A 35 26.26 36.73 -52.63
N ILE A 36 25.86 38.00 -52.76
CA ILE A 36 24.64 38.54 -52.15
C ILE A 36 23.41 37.83 -52.70
N ALA A 37 23.30 37.69 -54.03
CA ALA A 37 22.18 36.98 -54.66
C ALA A 37 22.11 35.50 -54.25
N GLY A 38 23.26 34.81 -54.14
CA GLY A 38 23.33 33.43 -53.66
C GLY A 38 22.88 33.28 -52.20
N LEU A 39 23.23 34.23 -51.34
CA LEU A 39 22.77 34.25 -49.94
C LEU A 39 21.26 34.54 -49.86
N VAL A 40 20.75 35.45 -50.67
CA VAL A 40 19.30 35.72 -50.76
C VAL A 40 18.54 34.48 -51.22
N ASP A 41 19.03 33.77 -52.24
CA ASP A 41 18.42 32.51 -52.70
C ASP A 41 18.45 31.43 -51.61
N GLN A 42 19.56 31.32 -50.87
CA GLN A 42 19.68 30.39 -49.74
C GLN A 42 18.69 30.71 -48.62
N VAL A 43 18.52 31.99 -48.26
CA VAL A 43 17.56 32.43 -47.25
C VAL A 43 16.13 32.20 -47.72
N GLN A 44 15.80 32.49 -48.98
CA GLN A 44 14.47 32.25 -49.54
C GLN A 44 14.12 30.76 -49.55
N ARG A 45 15.07 29.88 -49.90
CA ARG A 45 14.88 28.42 -49.81
C ARG A 45 14.69 27.95 -48.37
N ALA A 46 15.45 28.48 -47.41
CA ALA A 46 15.30 28.15 -46.01
C ALA A 46 13.91 28.54 -45.49
N LEU A 47 13.44 29.75 -45.82
CA LEU A 47 12.11 30.22 -45.44
C LEU A 47 10.99 29.44 -46.14
N ALA A 48 11.16 29.04 -47.40
CA ALA A 48 10.17 28.22 -48.10
C ALA A 48 10.03 26.82 -47.47
N ASN A 49 11.12 26.27 -46.93
CA ASN A 49 11.14 24.92 -46.36
C ASN A 49 10.90 24.88 -44.84
N ILE A 50 10.96 26.01 -44.13
CA ILE A 50 10.95 26.05 -42.66
C ILE A 50 9.73 25.35 -42.06
N THR A 51 8.54 25.52 -42.67
CA THR A 51 7.30 24.89 -42.18
C THR A 51 7.36 23.37 -42.29
N ALA A 52 7.88 22.84 -43.40
CA ALA A 52 8.03 21.39 -43.58
C ALA A 52 9.05 20.82 -42.61
N THR A 53 10.23 21.44 -42.52
CA THR A 53 11.30 21.02 -41.60
C THR A 53 10.83 21.05 -40.14
N VAL A 54 10.12 22.11 -39.74
CA VAL A 54 9.58 22.21 -38.37
C VAL A 54 8.47 21.17 -38.14
N SER A 55 7.57 20.96 -39.10
CA SER A 55 6.50 19.95 -38.96
C SER A 55 7.05 18.53 -38.89
N GLU A 56 8.06 18.20 -39.68
CA GLU A 56 8.76 16.90 -39.61
C GLU A 56 9.46 16.73 -38.27
N ALA A 57 10.15 17.76 -37.79
CA ALA A 57 10.82 17.73 -36.49
C ALA A 57 9.81 17.56 -35.34
N ILE A 58 8.65 18.22 -35.38
CA ILE A 58 7.60 18.06 -34.37
C ILE A 58 7.08 16.63 -34.40
N SER A 59 6.69 16.11 -35.58
CA SER A 59 6.15 14.75 -35.71
C SER A 59 7.16 13.67 -35.31
N ALA A 60 8.45 13.88 -35.55
CA ALA A 60 9.49 12.93 -35.19
C ALA A 60 9.77 12.88 -33.68
N ASN A 61 9.58 14.01 -32.97
CA ASN A 61 10.03 14.17 -31.59
C ASN A 61 8.89 14.36 -30.58
N SER A 62 7.64 14.49 -31.03
CA SER A 62 6.49 14.77 -30.16
C SER A 62 5.30 13.89 -30.51
N TYR A 63 4.55 13.49 -29.49
CA TYR A 63 3.22 12.92 -29.68
C TYR A 63 2.20 14.00 -30.00
N THR A 64 1.22 13.67 -30.83
CA THR A 64 0.03 14.47 -31.02
C THR A 64 -0.79 14.53 -29.73
N LYS A 65 -1.64 15.56 -29.59
CA LYS A 65 -2.58 15.65 -28.46
C LYS A 65 -3.42 14.38 -28.32
N THR A 66 -3.90 13.81 -29.43
CA THR A 66 -4.68 12.58 -29.44
C THR A 66 -3.90 11.38 -28.92
N GLU A 67 -2.63 11.24 -29.31
CA GLU A 67 -1.76 10.16 -28.80
C GLU A 67 -1.46 10.32 -27.30
N ILE A 68 -1.26 11.55 -26.84
CA ILE A 68 -1.08 11.86 -25.41
C ILE A 68 -2.35 11.50 -24.65
N ASP A 69 -3.51 12.00 -25.07
CA ASP A 69 -4.80 11.75 -24.43
C ASP A 69 -5.08 10.23 -24.40
N SER A 70 -4.77 9.49 -25.47
CA SER A 70 -4.89 8.04 -25.54
C SER A 70 -3.99 7.33 -24.52
N LYS A 71 -2.70 7.66 -24.47
CA LYS A 71 -1.73 7.08 -23.52
C LYS A 71 -2.02 7.40 -22.06
N VAL A 72 -2.61 8.56 -21.77
CA VAL A 72 -3.01 8.96 -20.41
C VAL A 72 -4.32 8.32 -19.98
N SER A 73 -5.26 8.14 -20.91
CA SER A 73 -6.56 7.52 -20.62
C SER A 73 -6.44 6.01 -20.40
N SER A 74 -5.48 5.36 -21.05
CA SER A 74 -5.20 3.93 -20.91
C SER A 74 -3.69 3.72 -20.85
N PRO A 75 -3.03 4.15 -19.76
CA PRO A 75 -1.63 3.85 -19.58
C PRO A 75 -1.52 2.33 -19.54
N GLY A 76 -0.80 1.75 -20.50
CA GLY A 76 -0.49 0.32 -20.45
C GLY A 76 0.22 -0.02 -19.13
N ASN A 77 0.40 -1.30 -18.85
CA ASN A 77 1.21 -1.72 -17.70
C ASN A 77 2.52 -0.92 -17.68
N ILE A 78 2.83 -0.27 -16.56
CA ILE A 78 4.22 0.10 -16.28
C ILE A 78 5.00 -1.21 -16.43
N ALA A 79 6.00 -1.22 -17.31
CA ALA A 79 6.70 -2.42 -17.79
C ALA A 79 6.90 -3.45 -16.66
N PRO A 80 6.74 -4.77 -16.92
CA PRO A 80 6.62 -5.79 -15.88
C PRO A 80 7.80 -5.70 -14.92
N GLY A 81 7.52 -5.15 -13.74
CA GLY A 81 8.53 -4.71 -12.81
C GLY A 81 7.90 -4.11 -11.58
N ASN A 82 8.73 -3.93 -10.56
CA ASN A 82 8.28 -3.36 -9.30
C ASN A 82 8.08 -1.85 -9.47
N VAL A 83 6.94 -1.34 -8.99
CA VAL A 83 6.69 0.09 -8.86
C VAL A 83 6.93 0.47 -7.41
N SER A 84 7.87 1.39 -7.16
CA SER A 84 8.15 1.92 -5.82
C SER A 84 7.66 3.37 -5.72
N ALA A 85 6.82 3.66 -4.72
CA ALA A 85 6.46 5.03 -4.34
C ALA A 85 7.33 5.47 -3.15
N SER A 86 7.99 6.62 -3.24
CA SER A 86 8.79 7.19 -2.14
C SER A 86 7.95 7.93 -1.09
N GLY A 87 6.65 8.08 -1.33
CA GLY A 87 5.69 8.70 -0.42
C GLY A 87 4.38 7.91 -0.35
N ASP A 88 3.32 8.55 0.16
CA ASP A 88 2.02 7.93 0.33
C ASP A 88 1.37 7.58 -1.02
N LEU A 89 0.79 6.38 -1.11
CA LEU A 89 -0.04 5.95 -2.24
C LEU A 89 -1.52 6.22 -1.91
N SER A 90 -2.12 7.20 -2.59
CA SER A 90 -3.56 7.45 -2.53
C SER A 90 -4.25 6.86 -3.76
N VAL A 91 -5.26 6.01 -3.54
CA VAL A 91 -6.05 5.39 -4.59
C VAL A 91 -7.49 5.89 -4.47
N VAL A 92 -7.98 6.58 -5.50
CA VAL A 92 -9.36 7.13 -5.53
C VAL A 92 -10.40 6.02 -5.66
N GLY A 93 -10.03 4.90 -6.31
CA GLY A 93 -10.86 3.71 -6.45
C GLY A 93 -10.38 2.54 -5.61
N ALA A 94 -10.61 1.32 -6.09
CA ALA A 94 -10.19 0.10 -5.41
C ALA A 94 -8.71 -0.21 -5.64
N LEU A 95 -8.00 -0.56 -4.57
CA LEU A 95 -6.72 -1.27 -4.65
C LEU A 95 -7.01 -2.78 -4.85
N ARG A 96 -6.81 -3.29 -6.08
CA ARG A 96 -7.03 -4.70 -6.40
C ARG A 96 -5.71 -5.48 -6.43
N ALA A 97 -5.60 -6.51 -5.60
CA ALA A 97 -4.44 -7.41 -5.54
C ALA A 97 -4.84 -8.85 -5.93
N PRO A 98 -5.03 -9.14 -7.24
CA PRO A 98 -5.66 -10.38 -7.71
C PRO A 98 -4.86 -11.65 -7.41
N THR A 99 -3.56 -11.52 -7.12
CA THR A 99 -2.70 -12.67 -6.82
C THR A 99 -2.64 -13.01 -5.33
N VAL A 100 -3.29 -12.25 -4.44
CA VAL A 100 -3.31 -12.55 -2.99
C VAL A 100 -3.78 -13.99 -2.70
N PRO A 101 -4.83 -14.54 -3.33
CA PRO A 101 -5.28 -15.90 -3.05
C PRO A 101 -4.30 -17.00 -3.48
N THR A 102 -3.37 -16.71 -4.40
CA THR A 102 -2.44 -17.69 -4.97
C THR A 102 -0.97 -17.47 -4.58
N THR A 103 -0.66 -16.30 -4.02
CA THR A 103 0.71 -15.97 -3.58
C THR A 103 0.93 -16.51 -2.17
N LEU A 104 1.78 -17.53 -2.04
CA LEU A 104 2.13 -18.13 -0.75
C LEU A 104 3.29 -17.38 -0.09
N LEU A 105 3.07 -16.87 1.13
CA LEU A 105 4.12 -16.30 1.97
C LEU A 105 4.67 -17.37 2.92
N THR A 106 5.99 -17.55 2.98
CA THR A 106 6.64 -18.62 3.76
C THR A 106 7.62 -18.14 4.82
N SER A 107 7.89 -16.83 4.89
CA SER A 107 8.73 -16.19 5.90
C SER A 107 8.02 -14.97 6.47
N SER A 108 8.40 -14.57 7.70
CA SER A 108 7.87 -13.49 8.53
C SER A 108 6.81 -12.57 7.89
N TYR A 109 5.57 -12.65 8.40
CA TYR A 109 4.44 -11.83 7.96
C TYR A 109 3.69 -11.24 9.16
N TYR A 110 2.95 -10.15 8.94
CA TYR A 110 2.07 -9.53 9.93
C TYR A 110 0.63 -9.54 9.43
N ALA A 111 -0.32 -9.69 10.37
CA ALA A 111 -1.70 -9.30 10.12
C ALA A 111 -1.76 -7.76 9.93
N THR A 112 -2.44 -7.32 8.87
CA THR A 112 -2.57 -5.91 8.52
C THR A 112 -3.93 -5.37 8.95
N TYR A 113 -3.95 -4.15 9.46
CA TYR A 113 -5.12 -3.37 9.85
C TYR A 113 -5.20 -2.12 8.97
N ALA A 114 -6.40 -1.60 8.75
CA ALA A 114 -6.62 -0.27 8.20
C ALA A 114 -7.10 0.66 9.31
N THR A 115 -6.56 1.88 9.37
CA THR A 115 -7.12 2.91 10.27
C THR A 115 -8.39 3.50 9.66
N THR A 116 -9.38 3.77 10.50
CA THR A 116 -10.60 4.48 10.10
C THR A 116 -10.41 6.00 10.07
N VAL A 117 -9.25 6.50 10.49
CA VAL A 117 -8.98 7.95 10.61
C VAL A 117 -8.45 8.51 9.30
N ASP A 118 -7.50 7.80 8.69
CA ASP A 118 -6.77 8.26 7.49
C ASP A 118 -6.57 7.16 6.46
N GLY A 119 -7.19 5.98 6.65
CA GLY A 119 -7.12 4.88 5.71
C GLY A 119 -5.75 4.19 5.62
N ARG A 120 -4.81 4.48 6.52
CA ARG A 120 -3.47 3.86 6.48
C ARG A 120 -3.54 2.37 6.80
N LEU A 121 -2.78 1.58 6.05
CA LEU A 121 -2.52 0.18 6.36
C LEU A 121 -1.35 0.06 7.33
N GLY A 122 -1.45 -0.81 8.33
CA GLY A 122 -0.41 -0.99 9.34
C GLY A 122 -0.61 -2.25 10.17
N HIS A 123 0.21 -2.44 11.21
CA HIS A 123 0.07 -3.54 12.16
C HIS A 123 0.02 -2.99 13.59
N VAL A 124 -0.54 -3.76 14.52
CA VAL A 124 -0.63 -3.39 15.93
C VAL A 124 0.47 -4.09 16.74
N ALA A 125 1.21 -3.32 17.54
CA ALA A 125 2.27 -3.87 18.38
C ALA A 125 1.71 -4.33 19.73
N SER A 126 2.19 -5.48 20.23
CA SER A 126 1.77 -6.01 21.54
C SER A 126 2.87 -6.05 22.61
N SER A 127 4.05 -5.48 22.33
CA SER A 127 5.15 -5.41 23.30
C SER A 127 4.91 -4.36 24.38
N ARG A 128 5.35 -4.64 25.61
CA ARG A 128 5.29 -3.71 26.76
C ARG A 128 5.87 -2.34 26.45
N ARG A 129 6.91 -2.25 25.62
CA ARG A 129 7.55 -0.97 25.25
C ARG A 129 6.65 0.01 24.50
N PHE A 130 5.54 -0.47 23.93
CA PHE A 130 4.55 0.33 23.20
C PHE A 130 3.26 0.52 24.01
N LYS A 131 3.23 0.13 25.28
CA LYS A 131 2.04 0.15 26.15
C LYS A 131 2.33 0.94 27.42
N GLN A 132 1.32 1.63 27.92
CA GLN A 132 1.31 2.33 29.22
C GLN A 132 0.11 1.86 30.04
N ASP A 133 0.10 2.18 31.34
CA ASP A 133 -1.04 1.93 32.24
C ASP A 133 -1.51 0.47 32.25
N ILE A 134 -0.55 -0.47 32.28
CA ILE A 134 -0.84 -1.91 32.24
C ILE A 134 -1.39 -2.34 33.60
N ALA A 135 -2.69 -2.64 33.63
CA ALA A 135 -3.39 -3.20 34.78
C ALA A 135 -4.12 -4.49 34.42
N SER A 136 -4.35 -5.35 35.41
CA SER A 136 -5.22 -6.50 35.25
C SER A 136 -6.67 -6.02 35.02
N ALA A 137 -7.34 -6.60 34.03
CA ALA A 137 -8.75 -6.31 33.76
C ALA A 137 -9.63 -7.43 34.34
N THR A 138 -10.77 -7.05 34.91
CA THR A 138 -11.83 -8.01 35.26
C THR A 138 -12.76 -8.15 34.06
N ALA A 139 -12.93 -9.37 33.58
CA ALA A 139 -13.75 -9.62 32.41
C ALA A 139 -15.24 -9.77 32.77
N PRO A 140 -16.16 -9.21 31.97
CA PRO A 140 -17.59 -9.42 32.14
C PRO A 140 -17.97 -10.82 31.60
N LEU A 141 -17.67 -11.86 32.38
CA LEU A 141 -17.81 -13.26 31.96
C LEU A 141 -19.22 -13.58 31.44
N ASP A 142 -20.25 -13.13 32.15
CA ASP A 142 -21.65 -13.37 31.79
C ASP A 142 -22.00 -12.73 30.44
N ALA A 143 -21.47 -11.53 30.16
CA ALA A 143 -21.67 -10.86 28.88
C ALA A 143 -20.99 -11.61 27.73
N VAL A 144 -19.78 -12.13 27.95
CA VAL A 144 -19.06 -12.92 26.93
C VAL A 144 -19.77 -14.26 26.68
N LEU A 145 -20.28 -14.91 27.73
CA LEU A 145 -21.05 -16.15 27.60
C LEU A 145 -22.43 -15.94 26.95
N ALA A 146 -22.99 -14.74 27.03
CA ALA A 146 -24.24 -14.37 26.39
C ALA A 146 -24.10 -14.04 24.89
N LEU A 147 -22.88 -14.05 24.34
CA LEU A 147 -22.67 -13.85 22.90
C LEU A 147 -23.40 -14.92 22.10
N ARG A 148 -24.26 -14.48 21.19
CA ARG A 148 -25.10 -15.35 20.39
C ARG A 148 -24.49 -15.57 19.01
N LEU A 149 -24.06 -16.80 18.75
CA LEU A 149 -23.64 -17.23 17.42
C LEU A 149 -24.86 -17.28 16.48
N VAL A 150 -24.73 -16.63 15.33
CA VAL A 150 -25.77 -16.58 14.30
C VAL A 150 -25.23 -17.05 12.97
N THR A 151 -26.13 -17.53 12.12
CA THR A 151 -25.88 -17.71 10.70
C THR A 151 -26.67 -16.66 9.91
N PHE A 152 -26.09 -16.17 8.82
CA PHE A 152 -26.71 -15.14 7.98
C PHE A 152 -26.18 -15.22 6.55
N ARG A 153 -26.84 -14.51 5.64
CA ARG A 153 -26.33 -14.23 4.30
C ARG A 153 -26.24 -12.71 4.14
N TYR A 154 -25.19 -12.20 3.50
CA TYR A 154 -25.11 -10.78 3.21
C TYR A 154 -26.19 -10.39 2.20
N ILE A 155 -26.87 -9.26 2.43
CA ILE A 155 -27.92 -8.75 1.54
C ILE A 155 -27.38 -8.63 0.11
N GLN A 156 -26.22 -7.99 -0.06
CA GLN A 156 -25.59 -7.84 -1.38
C GLN A 156 -25.25 -9.18 -2.04
N ALA A 157 -24.78 -10.18 -1.28
CA ALA A 157 -24.48 -11.49 -1.85
C ALA A 157 -25.76 -12.20 -2.32
N VAL A 158 -26.86 -12.08 -1.59
CA VAL A 158 -28.17 -12.62 -2.01
C VAL A 158 -28.71 -11.87 -3.23
N GLU A 159 -28.53 -10.56 -3.31
CA GLU A 159 -28.91 -9.77 -4.49
C GLU A 159 -28.13 -10.18 -5.75
N GLU A 160 -26.84 -10.50 -5.61
CA GLU A 160 -25.96 -10.87 -6.73
C GLU A 160 -26.06 -12.35 -7.13
N LEU A 161 -26.19 -13.26 -6.15
CA LEU A 161 -26.06 -14.71 -6.33
C LEU A 161 -27.36 -15.49 -6.04
N GLY A 162 -28.38 -14.84 -5.46
CA GLY A 162 -29.64 -15.50 -5.10
C GLY A 162 -29.45 -16.62 -4.09
N GLU A 163 -29.91 -17.82 -4.43
CA GLU A 163 -29.78 -19.00 -3.56
C GLU A 163 -28.35 -19.55 -3.48
N ASP A 164 -27.47 -19.17 -4.42
CA ASP A 164 -26.05 -19.55 -4.39
C ASP A 164 -25.23 -18.67 -3.43
N ALA A 165 -25.86 -17.72 -2.74
CA ALA A 165 -25.19 -16.90 -1.74
C ALA A 165 -24.81 -17.72 -0.50
N ASP A 166 -23.53 -17.67 -0.13
CA ASP A 166 -22.97 -18.42 0.99
C ASP A 166 -23.60 -18.04 2.34
N ILE A 167 -23.75 -19.06 3.20
CA ILE A 167 -24.16 -18.89 4.59
C ILE A 167 -22.92 -18.64 5.43
N GLU A 168 -22.90 -17.48 6.07
CA GLU A 168 -21.84 -17.03 6.96
C GLU A 168 -22.20 -17.29 8.42
N TRP A 169 -21.18 -17.40 9.26
CA TRP A 169 -21.29 -17.55 10.71
C TRP A 169 -20.68 -16.35 11.39
N GLY A 170 -21.36 -15.78 12.39
CA GLY A 170 -20.83 -14.62 13.08
C GLY A 170 -21.66 -14.14 14.26
N LEU A 171 -21.48 -12.86 14.57
CA LEU A 171 -22.12 -12.13 15.67
C LEU A 171 -22.71 -10.84 15.11
N ILE A 172 -23.78 -10.34 15.74
CA ILE A 172 -24.41 -9.07 15.39
C ILE A 172 -23.80 -7.95 16.25
N ALA A 173 -23.29 -6.89 15.64
CA ALA A 173 -22.52 -5.84 16.32
C ALA A 173 -23.34 -5.11 17.40
N GLU A 174 -24.62 -4.90 17.13
CA GLU A 174 -25.60 -4.29 18.04
C GLU A 174 -25.84 -5.19 19.26
N GLU A 175 -25.97 -6.51 19.08
CA GLU A 175 -26.12 -7.45 20.20
C GLU A 175 -24.88 -7.47 21.09
N VAL A 176 -23.69 -7.39 20.49
CA VAL A 176 -22.43 -7.28 21.23
C VAL A 176 -22.35 -5.93 21.98
N HIS A 177 -22.84 -4.85 21.36
CA HIS A 177 -22.92 -3.55 21.99
C HIS A 177 -23.83 -3.55 23.21
N ASP A 178 -25.04 -4.11 23.08
CA ASP A 178 -26.06 -4.15 24.12
C ASP A 178 -25.62 -4.98 25.35
N LEU A 179 -24.74 -5.96 25.12
CA LEU A 179 -24.08 -6.72 26.20
C LEU A 179 -22.99 -5.92 26.94
N GLY A 180 -22.72 -4.67 26.54
CA GLY A 180 -21.69 -3.81 27.12
C GLY A 180 -20.27 -4.16 26.67
N LEU A 181 -20.10 -5.02 25.67
CA LEU A 181 -18.80 -5.44 25.14
C LEU A 181 -18.25 -4.45 24.11
N HIS A 182 -18.36 -3.15 24.38
CA HIS A 182 -18.07 -2.08 23.41
C HIS A 182 -16.64 -2.11 22.83
N TRP A 183 -15.67 -2.68 23.56
CA TRP A 183 -14.28 -2.83 23.11
C TRP A 183 -14.08 -3.88 22.02
N LEU A 184 -15.07 -4.76 21.83
CA LEU A 184 -15.20 -5.71 20.73
C LEU A 184 -16.00 -5.14 19.56
N VAL A 185 -16.54 -3.93 19.64
CA VAL A 185 -17.37 -3.33 18.59
C VAL A 185 -16.57 -2.29 17.80
N SER A 186 -16.80 -2.26 16.50
CA SER A 186 -16.39 -1.19 15.59
C SER A 186 -17.60 -0.30 15.32
N TYR A 187 -17.36 1.01 15.30
CA TYR A 187 -18.40 2.01 15.12
C TYR A 187 -18.08 2.85 13.89
N ASP A 188 -19.12 3.32 13.21
CA ASP A 188 -18.98 4.31 12.15
C ASP A 188 -18.80 5.74 12.69
N ALA A 189 -18.85 6.72 11.79
CA ALA A 189 -18.72 8.14 12.13
C ALA A 189 -19.85 8.65 13.03
N ASP A 190 -21.06 8.08 12.90
CA ASP A 190 -22.24 8.45 13.69
C ASP A 190 -22.33 7.68 15.02
N ARG A 191 -21.28 6.92 15.36
CA ARG A 191 -21.17 6.10 16.56
C ARG A 191 -22.19 4.95 16.61
N ILE A 192 -22.62 4.48 15.44
CA ILE A 192 -23.49 3.31 15.30
C ILE A 192 -22.61 2.06 15.20
N PRO A 193 -22.93 0.95 15.90
CA PRO A 193 -22.26 -0.33 15.70
C PRO A 193 -22.31 -0.74 14.23
N VAL A 194 -21.17 -1.09 13.64
CA VAL A 194 -21.09 -1.55 12.23
C VAL A 194 -20.31 -2.84 12.05
N GLY A 195 -19.67 -3.34 13.10
CA GLY A 195 -18.95 -4.60 13.02
C GLY A 195 -18.40 -5.07 14.35
N VAL A 196 -17.99 -6.32 14.38
CA VAL A 196 -17.32 -6.94 15.52
C VAL A 196 -15.84 -7.10 15.21
N ARG A 197 -15.01 -6.79 16.21
CA ARG A 197 -13.56 -6.98 16.20
C ARG A 197 -13.23 -8.42 16.51
N PHE A 198 -13.50 -9.30 15.55
CA PHE A 198 -13.33 -10.76 15.71
C PHE A 198 -11.90 -11.14 16.12
N GLU A 199 -10.89 -10.37 15.70
CA GLU A 199 -9.49 -10.58 16.09
C GLU A 199 -9.26 -10.46 17.60
N ARG A 200 -10.18 -9.83 18.33
CA ARG A 200 -10.14 -9.66 19.79
C ARG A 200 -11.03 -10.65 20.53
N LEU A 201 -11.88 -11.40 19.84
CA LEU A 201 -12.81 -12.34 20.46
C LEU A 201 -12.07 -13.41 21.27
N ALA A 202 -10.95 -13.93 20.75
CA ALA A 202 -10.12 -14.89 21.50
C ALA A 202 -9.60 -14.29 22.82
N VAL A 203 -9.25 -13.01 22.84
CA VAL A 203 -8.83 -12.30 24.07
C VAL A 203 -9.98 -12.20 25.06
N ALA A 204 -11.21 -12.00 24.60
CA ALA A 204 -12.40 -11.96 25.44
C ALA A 204 -12.71 -13.33 26.08
N LEU A 205 -12.42 -14.42 25.37
CA LEU A 205 -12.69 -15.79 25.82
C LEU A 205 -11.66 -16.32 26.85
N LEU A 206 -10.42 -15.79 26.86
CA LEU A 206 -9.38 -16.18 27.83
C LEU A 206 -9.87 -16.22 29.29
N PRO A 207 -10.46 -15.15 29.85
CA PRO A 207 -10.92 -15.15 31.24
C PRO A 207 -12.09 -16.10 31.48
N VAL A 208 -12.93 -16.37 30.47
CA VAL A 208 -13.99 -17.39 30.55
C VAL A 208 -13.39 -18.78 30.68
N MET A 209 -12.40 -19.11 29.87
CA MET A 209 -11.71 -20.41 29.93
C MET A 209 -11.00 -20.60 31.27
N GLN A 210 -10.30 -19.57 31.77
CA GLN A 210 -9.66 -19.61 33.08
C GLN A 210 -10.68 -19.81 34.22
N ASN A 211 -11.85 -19.17 34.13
CA ASN A 211 -12.91 -19.35 35.10
C ASN A 211 -13.49 -20.77 35.05
N HIS A 212 -13.72 -21.31 33.85
CA HIS A 212 -14.19 -22.67 33.66
C HIS A 212 -13.21 -23.70 34.22
N GLU A 213 -11.91 -23.56 33.95
CA GLU A 213 -10.87 -24.43 34.51
C GLU A 213 -10.90 -24.42 36.04
N ALA A 214 -10.97 -23.23 36.65
CA ALA A 214 -11.05 -23.10 38.10
C ALA A 214 -12.34 -23.71 38.67
N ARG A 215 -13.46 -23.65 37.95
CA ARG A 215 -14.73 -24.27 38.35
C ARG A 215 -14.67 -25.80 38.23
N LEU A 216 -14.09 -26.32 37.15
CA LEU A 216 -13.92 -27.75 36.93
C LEU A 216 -13.07 -28.37 38.04
N ALA A 217 -11.92 -27.78 38.36
CA ALA A 217 -11.06 -28.25 39.45
C ALA A 217 -11.82 -28.35 40.79
N ARG A 218 -12.66 -27.36 41.13
CA ARG A 218 -13.48 -27.40 42.34
C ARG A 218 -14.55 -28.50 42.30
N VAL A 219 -15.17 -28.72 41.14
CA VAL A 219 -16.18 -29.77 40.98
C VAL A 219 -15.54 -31.15 41.09
N GLU A 220 -14.36 -31.34 40.50
CA GLU A 220 -13.60 -32.60 40.56
C GLU A 220 -13.12 -32.90 41.99
N GLU A 221 -12.61 -31.89 42.71
CA GLU A 221 -12.22 -32.04 44.12
C GLU A 221 -13.43 -32.42 44.99
N ALA A 222 -14.59 -31.78 44.76
CA ALA A 222 -15.82 -32.10 45.49
C ALA A 222 -16.32 -33.52 45.19
N LEU A 223 -16.13 -34.02 43.97
CA LEU A 223 -16.51 -35.37 43.57
C LEU A 223 -15.50 -36.44 44.06
N ALA A 224 -14.23 -36.08 44.23
CA ALA A 224 -13.20 -36.92 44.83
C ALA A 224 -13.28 -36.97 46.38
N GLY A 225 -14.05 -36.06 46.99
CA GLY A 225 -14.45 -36.10 48.41
C GLY A 225 -15.28 -37.34 48.75
N PRO A 226 -15.31 -37.77 50.02
CA PRO A 226 -15.26 -39.17 50.44
C PRO A 226 -16.36 -40.06 49.86
N SER A 227 -15.98 -40.87 48.87
CA SER A 227 -16.71 -42.10 48.54
C SER A 227 -16.47 -43.13 49.65
N ASN A 228 -17.43 -43.24 50.56
CA ASN A 228 -17.90 -44.54 51.08
C ASN A 228 -16.91 -45.46 51.85
N GLU A 229 -16.06 -44.94 52.74
CA GLU A 229 -15.35 -45.78 53.74
C GLU A 229 -15.99 -45.79 55.14
N ASN A 230 -16.95 -44.91 55.42
CA ASN A 230 -17.45 -44.72 56.80
C ASN A 230 -18.77 -45.45 57.14
N LEU A 231 -19.21 -46.42 56.33
CA LEU A 231 -20.46 -47.15 56.58
C LEU A 231 -20.31 -48.60 57.07
N LEU A 232 -19.08 -49.11 57.28
CA LEU A 232 -18.85 -50.51 57.67
C LEU A 232 -18.26 -50.72 59.09
N GLU A 233 -18.00 -49.66 59.87
CA GLU A 233 -17.36 -49.82 61.20
C GLU A 233 -18.29 -49.76 62.42
N ASN A 234 -19.61 -49.60 62.25
CA ASN A 234 -20.53 -49.46 63.39
C ASN A 234 -21.49 -50.63 63.64
N ASP A 235 -21.20 -51.83 63.10
CA ASP A 235 -22.03 -53.03 63.33
C ASP A 235 -21.31 -54.09 64.18
N THR A 236 -20.62 -53.65 65.24
CA THR A 236 -20.15 -54.57 66.28
C THR A 236 -21.29 -54.79 67.29
N PRO A 237 -21.84 -56.00 67.45
CA PRO A 237 -22.93 -56.24 68.39
C PRO A 237 -22.41 -56.09 69.83
N PRO A 238 -23.24 -55.63 70.78
CA PRO A 238 -22.81 -55.42 72.16
C PRO A 238 -22.48 -56.77 72.81
N THR A 239 -21.30 -56.84 73.42
CA THR A 239 -20.88 -57.95 74.28
C THR A 239 -21.81 -58.08 75.48
N GLU A 240 -22.48 -59.23 75.61
CA GLU A 240 -23.21 -59.61 76.81
C GLU A 240 -22.23 -59.66 78.01
N GLY A 241 -22.56 -58.88 79.05
CA GLY A 241 -21.89 -58.95 80.35
C GLY A 241 -22.34 -60.20 81.14
N PRO A 242 -21.54 -60.67 82.11
CA PRO A 242 -21.82 -61.92 82.79
C PRO A 242 -22.99 -61.76 83.76
N GLU A 243 -23.98 -62.64 83.65
CA GLU A 243 -24.97 -62.87 84.70
C GLU A 243 -24.25 -63.27 86.00
N SER A 244 -24.39 -62.42 87.02
CA SER A 244 -24.17 -62.78 88.42
C SER A 244 -25.54 -62.75 89.10
N GLY A 245 -25.90 -63.88 89.71
CA GLY A 245 -27.23 -64.12 90.23
C GLY A 245 -27.51 -63.51 91.61
N GLU A 246 -28.80 -63.45 91.91
CA GLU A 246 -29.43 -63.81 93.18
C GLU A 246 -30.93 -64.08 92.94
#